data_AF-A0A2J4NZ17-F1
#
_entry.id   AF-A0A2J4NZ17-F1
#
_cell.length_a   1.000
_cell.length_b   1.000
_cell.length_c   1.000
_cell.angle_alpha   90.00
_cell.angle_beta   90.00
_cell.angle_gamma   90.00
#
_symmetry.space_group_name_H-M   'P 1'
#
loop_
_entity.id
_entity.type
_entity.pdbx_description
1 polymer ?
#
loop_
_entity_poly.entity_id
_entity_poly.type
_entity_poly.pdbx_seq_one_letter_code
_entity_poly.pdbx_strand_id
1 'polypeptide(L)'
;MSKERRLSRIFAKDGKSVTLALDGYYFSSKTNGIDNTINQLPALVESGLDCALVTYGMLKNFREVFNCVPVVLRVDSTVNIFDNT
;
A
#
# COMPACT_ATOMS: atom_id res chain seq x y z
N MET A 1 -1.35 16.79 -14.39
CA MET A 1 -1.86 15.41 -14.16
C MET A 1 -3.23 15.56 -13.52
N SER A 2 -4.32 15.09 -14.17
CA SER A 2 -5.69 15.33 -13.67
C SER A 2 -6.08 14.35 -12.55
N LYS A 3 -7.16 14.66 -11.82
CA LYS A 3 -7.72 13.79 -10.77
C LYS A 3 -8.20 12.46 -11.35
N GLU A 4 -8.89 12.52 -12.48
CA GLU A 4 -9.45 11.39 -13.21
C GLU A 4 -8.34 10.40 -13.60
N ARG A 5 -7.21 10.90 -14.13
CA ARG A 5 -6.06 10.06 -14.49
C ARG A 5 -5.43 9.35 -13.28
N ARG A 6 -5.45 9.94 -12.08
CA ARG A 6 -4.95 9.29 -10.86
C ARG A 6 -5.91 8.22 -10.38
N LEU A 7 -7.21 8.54 -10.35
CA LEU A 7 -8.26 7.61 -9.91
C LEU A 7 -8.39 6.41 -10.86
N SER A 8 -8.21 6.60 -12.17
CA SER A 8 -8.24 5.51 -13.16
C SER A 8 -7.09 4.51 -13.01
N ARG A 9 -6.09 4.78 -12.17
CA ARG A 9 -5.03 3.83 -11.81
C ARG A 9 -5.41 3.03 -10.56
N ILE A 10 -6.30 3.53 -9.71
CA ILE A 10 -6.69 2.87 -8.45
C ILE A 10 -7.88 1.92 -8.68
N PHE A 11 -8.84 2.35 -9.50
CA PHE A 11 -10.03 1.56 -9.80
C PHE A 11 -9.86 0.78 -11.10
N ALA A 12 -10.20 -0.51 -11.06
CA ALA A 12 -10.30 -1.38 -12.21
C ALA A 12 -11.48 -0.97 -13.12
N LYS A 13 -11.62 -1.67 -14.26
CA LYS A 13 -12.64 -1.39 -15.27
C LYS A 13 -14.07 -1.47 -14.75
N ASP A 14 -14.31 -2.25 -13.70
CA ASP A 14 -15.62 -2.44 -13.08
C ASP A 14 -15.94 -1.38 -12.00
N GLY A 15 -15.07 -0.37 -11.87
CA GLY A 15 -15.19 0.73 -10.91
C GLY A 15 -14.83 0.36 -9.48
N LYS A 16 -14.27 -0.83 -9.22
CA LYS A 16 -13.86 -1.29 -7.88
C LYS A 16 -12.33 -1.37 -7.78
N SER A 17 -11.83 -1.60 -6.57
CA SER A 17 -10.40 -1.72 -6.32
C SER A 17 -10.15 -2.77 -5.24
N VAL A 18 -9.25 -3.71 -5.52
CA VAL A 18 -8.60 -4.53 -4.50
C VAL A 18 -7.33 -3.81 -4.09
N THR A 19 -7.35 -3.23 -2.88
CA THR A 19 -6.22 -2.47 -2.34
C THR A 19 -5.55 -3.23 -1.20
N LEU A 20 -4.22 -3.41 -1.30
CA LEU A 20 -3.40 -3.99 -0.25
C LEU A 20 -3.01 -2.89 0.75
N ALA A 21 -3.60 -2.93 1.94
CA ALA A 21 -3.27 -2.01 3.01
C ALA A 21 -2.07 -2.53 3.80
N LEU A 22 -0.92 -1.87 3.64
CA LEU A 22 0.30 -2.20 4.38
C LEU A 22 0.63 -1.17 5.45
N ASP A 23 -0.11 -0.06 5.56
CA ASP A 23 0.17 1.05 6.48
C ASP A 23 -0.07 0.73 7.98
N GLY A 24 -0.44 -0.49 8.33
CA GLY A 24 -0.70 -0.92 9.71
C GLY A 24 0.49 -0.77 10.68
N TYR A 25 1.74 -0.89 10.21
CA TYR A 25 2.93 -0.67 11.05
C TYR A 25 3.05 0.76 11.56
N TYR A 26 2.30 1.68 10.96
CA TYR A 26 2.26 3.05 11.41
C TYR A 26 1.67 3.19 12.82
N PHE A 27 0.89 2.20 13.27
CA PHE A 27 0.19 2.21 14.55
C PHE A 27 0.17 0.85 15.27
N SER A 28 0.87 -0.17 14.74
CA SER A 28 0.96 -1.53 15.30
C SER A 28 2.41 -1.97 15.44
N SER A 29 2.72 -2.66 16.55
CA SER A 29 4.02 -3.31 16.76
C SER A 29 4.09 -4.71 16.14
N LYS A 30 2.97 -5.26 15.65
CA LYS A 30 2.88 -6.58 15.03
C LYS A 30 3.22 -6.52 13.55
N THR A 31 4.49 -6.30 13.25
CA THR A 31 5.00 -6.09 11.88
C THR A 31 5.51 -7.35 11.19
N ASN A 32 5.40 -8.52 11.85
CA ASN A 32 5.87 -9.79 11.31
C ASN A 32 5.24 -10.09 9.95
N GLY A 33 6.09 -10.41 8.96
CA GLY A 33 5.65 -10.81 7.62
C GLY A 33 5.47 -9.67 6.63
N ILE A 34 5.60 -8.40 7.02
CA ILE A 34 5.47 -7.26 6.10
C ILE A 34 6.50 -7.34 4.97
N ASP A 35 7.77 -7.59 5.28
CA ASP A 35 8.83 -7.69 4.27
C ASP A 35 8.56 -8.84 3.28
N ASN A 36 8.04 -9.96 3.78
CA ASN A 36 7.63 -11.08 2.94
C ASN A 36 6.48 -10.69 2.01
N THR A 37 5.47 -9.98 2.53
CA THR A 37 4.35 -9.47 1.71
C THR A 37 4.84 -8.47 0.65
N ILE A 38 5.78 -7.58 0.97
CA ILE A 38 6.39 -6.67 0.00
C ILE A 38 7.06 -7.47 -1.12
N ASN A 39 7.85 -8.49 -0.80
CA ASN A 39 8.52 -9.32 -1.80
C ASN A 39 7.56 -10.10 -2.71
N GLN A 40 6.33 -10.33 -2.27
CA GLN A 40 5.28 -10.99 -3.05
C GLN A 40 4.45 -10.01 -3.90
N LEU A 41 4.68 -8.70 -3.80
CA LEU A 41 3.87 -7.68 -4.46
C LEU A 41 3.75 -7.88 -5.99
N PRO A 42 4.80 -8.24 -6.74
CA PRO A 42 4.65 -8.51 -8.17
C PRO A 42 3.66 -9.64 -8.48
N ALA A 43 3.71 -10.74 -7.73
CA ALA A 43 2.79 -11.86 -7.89
C ALA A 43 1.34 -11.49 -7.49
N LEU A 44 1.17 -10.62 -6.48
CA LEU A 44 -0.13 -10.09 -6.11
C LEU A 44 -0.72 -9.21 -7.22
N VAL A 45 0.09 -8.37 -7.86
CA VAL A 45 -0.33 -7.55 -9.01
C VAL A 45 -0.76 -8.43 -10.18
N GLU A 46 0.02 -9.47 -10.50
CA GLU A 46 -0.35 -10.46 -11.52
C GLU A 46 -1.67 -11.19 -11.20
N SER A 47 -1.98 -11.34 -9.91
CA SER A 47 -3.20 -11.98 -9.42
C SER A 47 -4.40 -11.03 -9.30
N GLY A 48 -4.24 -9.74 -9.67
CA GLY A 48 -5.33 -8.76 -9.71
C GLY A 48 -5.31 -7.72 -8.58
N LEU A 49 -4.18 -7.49 -7.93
CA LEU A 49 -4.03 -6.35 -7.01
C LEU A 49 -3.99 -5.03 -7.79
N ASP A 50 -4.90 -4.10 -7.46
CA ASP A 50 -5.02 -2.82 -8.18
C ASP A 50 -4.17 -1.70 -7.57
N CYS A 51 -4.03 -1.70 -6.23
CA CYS A 51 -3.40 -0.61 -5.51
C CYS A 51 -2.75 -1.06 -4.20
N ALA A 52 -1.74 -0.33 -3.73
CA ALA A 52 -1.18 -0.50 -2.38
C ALA A 52 -1.30 0.80 -1.57
N LEU A 53 -1.77 0.70 -0.32
CA LEU A 53 -1.75 1.78 0.67
C LEU A 53 -0.53 1.60 1.58
N VAL A 54 0.38 2.57 1.58
CA VAL A 54 1.71 2.48 2.22
C VAL A 54 2.09 3.80 2.88
N THR A 55 3.04 3.79 3.82
CA THR A 55 3.68 5.04 4.30
C THR A 55 4.86 5.43 3.42
N TYR A 56 5.31 6.67 3.62
CA TYR A 56 6.49 7.22 2.95
C TYR A 56 7.76 6.40 3.21
N GLY A 57 7.94 5.86 4.42
CA GLY A 57 9.13 5.08 4.77
C GLY A 57 9.27 3.81 3.93
N MET A 58 8.17 3.08 3.75
CA MET A 58 8.15 1.92 2.85
C MET A 58 8.48 2.30 1.42
N LEU A 59 7.83 3.34 0.89
CA LEU A 59 8.02 3.74 -0.50
C LEU A 59 9.47 4.17 -0.76
N LYS A 60 10.10 4.82 0.22
CA LYS A 60 11.50 5.23 0.16
C LYS A 60 12.45 4.03 0.21
N ASN A 61 12.19 3.03 1.06
CA ASN A 61 13.09 1.91 1.29
C ASN A 61 12.91 0.75 0.30
N PHE A 62 11.71 0.59 -0.27
CA PHE A 62 11.34 -0.51 -1.17
C PHE A 62 10.85 -0.02 -2.53
N ARG A 63 11.36 1.13 -2.97
CA ARG A 63 10.92 1.84 -4.19
C ARG A 63 10.77 0.92 -5.41
N GLU A 64 11.77 0.08 -5.67
CA GLU A 64 11.80 -0.75 -6.88
C GLU A 64 10.64 -1.74 -6.92
N VAL A 65 10.27 -2.29 -5.77
CA VAL A 65 9.17 -3.26 -5.66
C VAL A 65 7.81 -2.57 -5.92
N PHE A 66 7.62 -1.35 -5.40
CA PHE A 66 6.38 -0.60 -5.56
C PHE A 66 6.18 0.02 -6.96
N ASN A 67 7.16 -0.03 -7.86
CA ASN A 67 7.00 0.47 -9.23
C ASN A 67 5.96 -0.31 -10.05
N CYS A 68 5.62 -1.54 -9.63
CA CYS A 68 4.66 -2.40 -10.33
C CYS A 68 3.18 -2.06 -10.03
N VAL A 69 2.89 -1.23 -9.02
CA VAL A 69 1.51 -0.96 -8.60
C VAL A 69 1.29 0.52 -8.28
N PRO A 70 0.11 1.08 -8.60
CA PRO A 70 -0.33 2.37 -8.09
C PRO A 70 -0.34 2.41 -6.55
N VAL A 71 0.15 3.51 -5.98
CA VAL A 71 0.27 3.67 -4.52
C VAL A 71 -0.59 4.82 -4.02
N VAL A 72 -1.28 4.56 -2.92
CA VAL A 72 -1.89 5.58 -2.05
C VAL A 72 -0.96 5.78 -0.86
N LEU A 73 -0.61 7.02 -0.59
CA LEU A 73 0.27 7.37 0.51
C LEU A 73 -0.55 7.66 1.76
N ARG A 74 -0.21 6.99 2.86
CA ARG A 74 -0.59 7.38 4.22
C ARG A 74 0.07 8.73 4.56
N VAL A 75 -0.75 9.77 4.78
CA VAL A 75 -0.28 11.17 4.96
C VAL A 75 -0.65 11.80 6.29
N ASP A 76 -1.36 11.09 7.16
CA ASP A 76 -1.62 11.49 8.55
C ASP A 76 -0.62 10.86 9.51
N SER A 77 -0.66 11.35 10.75
CA SER A 77 0.20 10.89 11.83
C SER A 77 -0.61 10.44 13.05
N THR A 78 -0.18 9.37 13.72
CA THR A 78 -0.73 8.91 14.99
C THR A 78 0.40 8.86 16.00
N VAL A 79 0.08 9.29 17.22
CA VAL A 79 0.98 9.22 18.38
C VAL A 79 0.62 8.04 19.29
N ASN A 80 -0.49 7.36 19.01
CA ASN A 80 -0.98 6.24 19.80
C ASN A 80 -0.76 4.92 19.05
N ILE A 81 -0.02 4.01 19.67
CA ILE A 81 0.07 2.62 19.23
C ILE A 81 -1.24 1.92 19.61
N PHE A 82 -1.94 1.39 18.62
CA PHE A 82 -3.23 0.71 18.80
C PHE A 82 -3.10 -0.55 19.68
N ASP A 83 -1.98 -1.27 19.59
CA ASP A 83 -1.73 -2.53 20.33
C ASP A 83 -1.31 -2.33 21.81
N ASN A 84 -1.37 -1.13 22.39
CA ASN A 84 -1.02 -0.88 23.80
C ASN A 84 -2.11 -1.35 24.77
N THR A 85 -2.36 -2.66 24.84
CA THR A 85 -3.06 -3.33 25.94
C THR A 85 -2.21 -4.45 26.50
#